data_AF-V9W5B8-F1
#
_entry.id   AF-V9W5B8-F1
#
_cell.length_a   1.000
_cell.length_b   1.000
_cell.length_c   1.000
_cell.angle_alpha   90.00
_cell.angle_beta   90.00
_cell.angle_gamma   90.00
#
_symmetry.space_group_name_H-M   'P 1'
#
loop_
_entity.id
_entity.type
_entity.pdbx_description
1 polymer ?
#
loop_
_entity_poly.entity_id
_entity_poly.type
_entity_poly.pdbx_seq_one_letter_code
_entity_poly.pdbx_strand_id
1 'polypeptide(L)'
;MQMPDTHLYQLTALHQRLHKELDKLTACELPDLPVVLAECRSLELISAEHNIHQGLEYINQLKQSFASIPEKSYPLISLFTEIRALQAQLEQWYEEEDDME
;
A
#
# COMPACT_ATOMS: atom_id res chain seq x y z
N MET A 1 -6.89 10.57 -11.63
CA MET A 1 -6.82 11.53 -10.52
C MET A 1 -5.60 11.26 -9.64
N GLN A 2 -5.17 12.23 -8.83
CA GLN A 2 -4.10 12.04 -7.86
C GLN A 2 -4.72 11.72 -6.48
N MET A 3 -4.15 10.75 -5.79
CA MET A 3 -4.56 10.38 -4.42
C MET A 3 -4.42 11.58 -3.47
N PRO A 4 -5.34 11.81 -2.52
CA PRO A 4 -5.26 12.93 -1.57
C PRO A 4 -4.05 12.82 -0.63
N ASP A 5 -3.50 13.96 -0.21
CA ASP A 5 -2.33 14.03 0.69
C ASP A 5 -2.50 13.22 1.99
N THR A 6 -3.73 13.16 2.53
CA THR A 6 -4.06 12.38 3.74
C THR A 6 -3.83 10.88 3.53
N HIS A 7 -4.25 10.35 2.39
CA HIS A 7 -4.11 8.94 2.03
C HIS A 7 -2.66 8.62 1.65
N LEU A 8 -1.95 9.57 1.02
CA LEU A 8 -0.50 9.44 0.77
C LEU A 8 0.28 9.30 2.07
N TYR A 9 0.02 10.16 3.05
CA TYR A 9 0.67 10.09 4.36
C TYR A 9 0.38 8.77 5.07
N GLN A 10 -0.88 8.28 5.02
CA GLN A 10 -1.25 6.98 5.58
C GLN A 10 -0.50 5.82 4.88
N LEU A 11 -0.37 5.88 3.55
CA LEU A 11 0.38 4.89 2.78
C LEU A 11 1.86 4.85 3.17
N THR A 12 2.50 6.01 3.30
CA THR A 12 3.89 6.12 3.76
C THR A 12 4.07 5.54 5.17
N ALA A 13 3.18 5.90 6.11
CA ALA A 13 3.23 5.38 7.47
C ALA A 13 3.02 3.85 7.52
N LEU A 14 2.08 3.33 6.72
CA LEU A 14 1.85 1.90 6.57
C LEU A 14 3.12 1.21 6.05
N HIS A 15 3.78 1.75 5.03
CA HIS A 15 5.04 1.21 4.50
C HIS A 15 6.15 1.09 5.56
N GLN A 16 6.35 2.15 6.35
CA GLN A 16 7.35 2.13 7.43
C GLN A 16 7.03 1.05 8.46
N ARG A 17 5.74 0.87 8.77
CA ARG A 17 5.30 -0.18 9.70
C ARG A 17 5.48 -1.57 9.12
N LEU A 18 5.14 -1.78 7.84
CA LEU A 18 5.29 -3.07 7.18
C LEU A 18 6.75 -3.52 7.20
N HIS A 19 7.71 -2.65 6.84
CA HIS A 19 9.14 -2.94 6.94
C HIS A 19 9.55 -3.34 8.36
N LYS A 20 9.12 -2.58 9.38
CA LYS A 20 9.47 -2.85 10.78
C LYS A 20 8.92 -4.18 11.32
N GLU A 21 7.74 -4.59 10.88
CA GLU A 21 7.06 -5.79 11.38
C GLU A 21 7.35 -7.03 10.51
N LEU A 22 7.67 -6.87 9.22
CA LEU A 22 8.12 -7.96 8.34
C LEU A 22 9.36 -8.65 8.89
N ASP A 23 10.30 -7.88 9.46
CA ASP A 23 11.52 -8.40 10.11
C ASP A 23 11.23 -9.35 11.29
N LYS A 24 10.00 -9.35 11.82
CA LYS A 24 9.58 -10.18 12.94
C LYS A 24 8.85 -11.46 12.51
N LEU A 25 8.52 -11.58 11.23
CA LEU A 25 7.87 -12.78 10.69
C LEU A 25 8.89 -13.90 10.53
N THR A 26 8.39 -15.14 10.54
CA THR A 26 9.23 -16.35 10.48
C THR A 26 8.93 -17.22 9.27
N ALA A 27 7.91 -16.85 8.48
CA ALA A 27 7.63 -17.44 7.20
C ALA A 27 8.88 -17.46 6.31
N CYS A 28 9.11 -18.58 5.62
CA CYS A 28 10.26 -18.76 4.74
C CYS A 28 10.21 -17.86 3.50
N GLU A 29 9.01 -17.45 3.09
CA GLU A 29 8.78 -16.62 1.91
C GLU A 29 8.02 -15.37 2.34
N LEU A 30 8.73 -14.24 2.35
CA LEU A 30 8.18 -12.92 2.59
C LEU A 30 8.10 -12.15 1.27
N PRO A 31 7.07 -11.32 1.05
CA PRO A 31 6.98 -10.50 -0.14
C PRO A 31 8.08 -9.46 -0.17
N ASP A 32 8.59 -9.16 -1.36
CA ASP A 32 9.48 -8.02 -1.55
C ASP A 32 8.67 -6.73 -1.43
N LEU A 33 9.03 -5.88 -0.47
CA LEU A 33 8.32 -4.66 -0.17
C LEU A 33 9.14 -3.47 -0.63
N PRO A 34 8.61 -2.60 -1.52
CA PRO A 34 9.34 -1.43 -1.95
C PRO A 34 9.63 -0.50 -0.77
N VAL A 35 10.80 0.14 -0.83
CA VAL A 35 11.25 1.12 0.16
C VAL A 35 10.74 2.48 -0.26
N VAL A 36 10.11 3.20 0.67
CA VAL A 36 9.71 4.59 0.43
C VAL A 36 10.96 5.45 0.42
N LEU A 37 11.24 6.06 -0.73
CA LEU A 37 12.40 6.95 -0.91
C LEU A 37 12.04 8.42 -0.69
N ALA A 38 10.87 8.84 -1.18
CA ALA A 38 10.42 10.23 -1.12
C ALA A 38 8.90 10.32 -1.30
N GLU A 39 8.34 11.42 -0.81
CA GLU A 39 6.99 11.88 -1.17
C GLU A 39 7.13 13.02 -2.17
N CYS A 40 6.39 12.95 -3.28
CA CYS A 40 6.49 13.92 -4.37
C CYS A 40 5.08 14.37 -4.77
N ARG A 41 4.84 15.68 -4.73
CA ARG A 41 3.54 16.26 -5.10
C ARG A 41 3.30 16.27 -6.62
N SER A 42 4.36 16.41 -7.41
CA SER A 42 4.31 16.38 -8.86
C SER A 42 5.48 15.58 -9.37
N LEU A 43 5.18 14.42 -9.96
CA LEU A 43 6.16 13.53 -10.56
C LEU A 43 5.94 13.55 -12.07
N GLU A 44 7.01 13.80 -12.82
CA GLU A 44 7.00 13.68 -14.28
C GLU A 44 7.91 12.52 -14.68
N LEU A 45 7.35 11.56 -15.42
CA LEU A 45 8.12 10.43 -15.95
C LEU A 45 8.86 10.86 -17.22
N ILE A 46 10.19 10.86 -17.16
CA ILE A 46 11.04 11.15 -18.33
C ILE A 46 11.22 9.90 -19.21
N SER A 47 11.25 8.71 -18.60
CA SER A 47 11.38 7.43 -19.30
C SER A 47 10.03 6.74 -19.46
N ALA A 48 9.75 6.23 -20.66
CA ALA A 48 8.55 5.43 -20.95
C ALA A 48 8.66 3.97 -20.44
N GLU A 49 9.79 3.57 -19.87
CA GLU A 49 10.00 2.21 -19.35
C GLU A 49 9.35 1.99 -17.98
N HIS A 50 8.88 3.06 -17.33
CA HIS A 50 8.29 3.01 -15.99
C HIS A 50 6.83 3.46 -16.06
N ASN A 51 5.99 2.84 -15.23
CA ASN A 51 4.58 3.17 -15.14
C ASN A 51 4.27 3.72 -13.74
N ILE A 52 3.38 4.71 -13.67
CA ILE A 52 2.80 5.16 -12.41
C ILE A 52 1.68 4.18 -12.05
N HIS A 53 1.79 3.55 -10.89
CA HIS A 53 0.72 2.74 -10.32
C HIS A 53 -0.27 3.61 -9.55
N GLN A 54 -1.55 3.34 -9.69
CA GLN A 54 -2.58 4.00 -8.91
C GLN A 54 -2.59 3.48 -7.46
N GLY A 55 -2.93 4.34 -6.50
CA GLY A 55 -2.88 4.01 -5.07
C GLY A 55 -3.72 2.77 -4.71
N LEU A 56 -4.94 2.67 -5.25
CA LEU A 56 -5.83 1.52 -4.99
C LEU A 56 -5.33 0.23 -5.65
N GLU A 57 -4.80 0.31 -6.88
CA GLU A 57 -4.17 -0.82 -7.56
C GLU A 57 -3.00 -1.37 -6.74
N TYR A 58 -2.13 -0.46 -6.29
CA TYR A 58 -0.98 -0.80 -5.47
C TYR A 58 -1.39 -1.46 -4.14
N ILE A 59 -2.36 -0.89 -3.42
CA ILE A 59 -2.86 -1.47 -2.16
C ILE A 59 -3.50 -2.85 -2.36
N ASN A 60 -4.17 -3.09 -3.50
CA ASN A 60 -4.70 -4.41 -3.83
C ASN A 60 -3.60 -5.46 -4.03
N GLN A 61 -2.51 -5.11 -4.72
CA GLN A 61 -1.35 -5.97 -4.90
C GLN A 61 -0.67 -6.27 -3.56
N LEU A 62 -0.53 -5.25 -2.71
CA LEU A 62 0.05 -5.39 -1.37
C LEU A 62 -0.77 -6.35 -0.50
N LYS A 63 -2.10 -6.18 -0.49
CA LYS A 63 -3.04 -7.06 0.21
C LYS A 63 -2.92 -8.51 -0.25
N GLN A 64 -2.84 -8.75 -1.56
CA GLN A 64 -2.68 -10.09 -2.11
C GLN A 64 -1.35 -10.72 -1.67
N SER A 65 -0.27 -9.95 -1.70
CA SER A 65 1.07 -10.38 -1.28
C SER A 65 1.13 -10.76 0.19
N PHE A 66 0.44 -10.03 1.07
CA PHE A 66 0.37 -10.36 2.49
C PHE A 66 -0.59 -11.52 2.78
N ALA A 67 -1.65 -11.69 1.98
CA ALA A 67 -2.58 -12.81 2.11
C ALA A 67 -1.95 -14.17 1.74
N SER A 68 -0.91 -14.18 0.90
CA SER A 68 -0.21 -15.41 0.52
C SER A 68 0.83 -15.88 1.54
N ILE A 69 1.14 -15.09 2.57
CA ILE A 69 2.11 -15.48 3.61
C ILE A 69 1.52 -16.62 4.45
N PRO A 70 2.16 -17.80 4.53
CA PRO A 70 1.64 -18.97 5.25
C PRO A 70 1.91 -18.88 6.76
N GLU A 71 1.53 -17.76 7.38
CA GLU A 71 1.70 -17.49 8.81
C GLU A 71 0.40 -16.91 9.39
N LYS A 72 0.19 -17.04 10.70
CA LYS A 72 -0.97 -16.46 11.41
C LYS A 72 -0.56 -15.74 12.70
N SER A 73 0.65 -15.19 12.73
CA SER A 73 1.16 -14.47 13.88
C SER A 73 0.43 -13.13 14.05
N TYR A 74 0.41 -12.64 15.28
CA TYR A 74 -0.21 -11.35 15.61
C TYR A 74 0.31 -10.18 14.76
N PRO A 75 1.64 -10.04 14.51
CA PRO A 75 2.15 -9.00 13.62
C PRO A 75 1.50 -9.04 12.23
N LEU A 76 1.43 -10.22 11.60
CA LEU A 76 0.82 -10.35 10.28
C LEU A 76 -0.67 -10.00 10.28
N ILE A 77 -1.42 -10.43 11.29
CA ILE A 77 -2.86 -10.11 11.42
C ILE A 77 -3.06 -8.60 11.57
N SER A 78 -2.22 -7.92 12.37
CA SER A 78 -2.28 -6.46 12.51
C SER A 78 -1.99 -5.76 11.19
N LEU A 79 -0.91 -6.13 10.51
CA LEU A 79 -0.53 -5.54 9.22
C LEU A 79 -1.65 -5.71 8.19
N PHE A 80 -2.24 -6.91 8.11
CA PHE A 80 -3.34 -7.18 7.20
C PHE A 80 -4.58 -6.32 7.51
N THR A 81 -4.87 -6.12 8.80
CA THR A 81 -5.99 -5.25 9.23
C THR A 81 -5.78 -3.80 8.78
N GLU A 82 -4.55 -3.31 8.86
CA GLU A 82 -4.23 -1.93 8.44
C GLU A 82 -4.25 -1.75 6.94
N ILE A 83 -3.71 -2.72 6.17
CA ILE A 83 -3.82 -2.73 4.71
C ILE A 83 -5.30 -2.68 4.30
N ARG A 84 -6.16 -3.49 4.94
CA ARG A 84 -7.60 -3.50 4.67
C ARG A 84 -8.29 -2.19 5.03
N ALA A 85 -7.91 -1.56 6.14
CA ALA A 85 -8.47 -0.27 6.53
C ALA A 85 -8.14 0.82 5.51
N LEU A 86 -6.88 0.92 5.06
CA LEU A 86 -6.47 1.88 4.04
C LEU A 86 -7.11 1.55 2.68
N GLN A 87 -7.24 0.27 2.34
CA GLN A 87 -7.96 -0.16 1.13
C GLN A 87 -9.39 0.37 1.12
N ALA A 88 -10.16 0.15 2.21
CA ALA A 88 -11.55 0.58 2.28
C ALA A 88 -11.69 2.12 2.19
N GLN A 89 -10.76 2.87 2.79
CA GLN A 89 -10.72 4.33 2.68
C GLN A 89 -10.50 4.79 1.23
N LEU A 90 -9.58 4.14 0.52
CA LEU A 90 -9.34 4.42 -0.90
C LEU A 90 -10.54 4.01 -1.76
N GLU A 91 -11.11 2.82 -1.56
CA GLU A 91 -12.30 2.36 -2.28
C GLU A 91 -13.45 3.36 -2.14
N GLN A 92 -13.74 3.80 -0.91
CA GLN A 92 -14.75 4.83 -0.66
C GLN A 92 -14.42 6.15 -1.37
N TRP A 93 -13.17 6.62 -1.30
CA TRP A 93 -12.78 7.87 -1.98
C TRP A 93 -12.93 7.76 -3.50
N TYR A 94 -12.56 6.63 -4.10
CA TYR A 94 -12.76 6.41 -5.54
C TYR A 94 -14.25 6.39 -5.91
N GLU A 95 -15.10 5.74 -5.11
CA GLU A 95 -16.56 5.76 -5.30
C GLU A 95 -17.13 7.18 -5.21
N GLU A 96 -16.69 7.97 -4.24
CA GLU A 96 -17.11 9.37 -4.06
C GLU A 96 -16.70 10.26 -5.24
N GLU A 97 -15.50 10.07 -5.81
CA GLU A 97 -15.04 10.84 -6.98
C GLU A 97 -15.77 10.41 -8.27
N ASP A 98 -16.00 9.11 -8.47
CA ASP A 98 -16.74 8.59 -9.64
C ASP A 98 -18.19 9.09 -9.65
N ASP A 99 -18.84 9.21 -8.48
CA ASP A 99 -20.20 9.75 -8.34
C ASP A 99 -20.27 11.28 -8.58
N MET A 100 -19.12 11.97 -8.59
CA MET A 100 -19.00 13.41 -8.83
C MET A 100 -18.72 13.78 -10.30
N GLU A 101 -18.47 12.80 -11.18
CA GLU A 101 -18.30 12.96 -12.65
C GLU A 101 -19.61 12.83 -13.44
#